data_AF-A0A1H9W3T7-F1
#
_entry.id   AF-A0A1H9W3T7-F1
#
_cell.length_a   1.000
_cell.length_b   1.000
_cell.length_c   1.000
_cell.angle_alpha   90.00
_cell.angle_beta   90.00
_cell.angle_gamma   90.00
#
_symmetry.space_group_name_H-M   'P 1'
#
loop_
_entity.id
_entity.type
_entity.pdbx_description
1 polymer ?
#
loop_
_entity_poly.entity_id
_entity_poly.type
_entity_poly.pdbx_seq_one_letter_code
_entity_poly.pdbx_strand_id
1 'polypeptide(L)'
;MEIIYSDSKVESQCTSIKNAQKLFGGNKALALSLHARIAALSSAEIIKDIIVQPQFRFHELHDKGKNKYKGYFAIDVKTKKEPWRIILRPLDDNKEPFDPCNIDEIAEIVEIVEIKEVSNHYE
;
A
#
# COMPACT_ATOMS: atom_id res chain seq x y z
N MET A 1 -4.48 -7.79 -10.23
CA MET A 1 -5.53 -6.98 -9.60
C MET A 1 -5.38 -5.57 -10.16
N GLU A 2 -6.48 -4.87 -10.41
CA GLU A 2 -6.44 -3.49 -10.89
C GLU A 2 -5.89 -2.57 -9.80
N ILE A 3 -4.96 -1.69 -10.18
CA ILE A 3 -4.41 -0.68 -9.28
C ILE A 3 -4.90 0.69 -9.73
N ILE A 4 -5.53 1.41 -8.82
CA ILE A 4 -5.89 2.82 -8.96
C ILE A 4 -4.98 3.64 -8.04
N TYR A 5 -4.66 4.87 -8.44
CA TYR A 5 -3.87 5.79 -7.63
C TYR A 5 -4.74 6.96 -7.19
N SER A 6 -4.62 7.35 -5.92
CA SER A 6 -5.38 8.47 -5.34
C SER A 6 -5.09 9.80 -6.02
N ASP A 7 -3.85 9.99 -6.50
CA ASP A 7 -3.44 11.15 -7.27
C ASP A 7 -2.24 10.84 -8.20
N SER A 8 -1.94 11.79 -9.09
CA SER A 8 -0.86 11.68 -10.07
C SER A 8 0.54 11.66 -9.44
N LYS A 9 0.71 12.18 -8.21
CA LYS A 9 1.99 12.12 -7.50
C LYS A 9 2.23 10.70 -7.00
N VAL A 10 1.22 10.04 -6.41
CA VAL A 10 1.30 8.65 -5.95
C VAL A 10 1.54 7.73 -7.13
N GLU A 11 0.78 7.89 -8.23
CA GLU A 11 1.01 7.14 -9.47
C GLU A 11 2.45 7.27 -9.94
N SER A 12 2.96 8.50 -10.01
CA SER A 12 4.32 8.80 -10.45
C SER A 12 5.38 8.18 -9.53
N GLN A 13 5.16 8.14 -8.22
CA GLN A 13 6.05 7.46 -7.26
C GLN A 13 6.04 5.93 -7.44
N CYS A 14 4.90 5.34 -7.81
CA CYS A 14 4.74 3.89 -7.98
C CYS A 14 5.19 3.38 -9.36
N THR A 15 5.19 4.23 -10.38
CA THR A 15 5.44 3.84 -11.78
C THR A 15 6.78 4.32 -12.33
N SER A 16 7.44 5.30 -11.69
CA SER A 16 8.74 5.81 -12.11
C SER A 16 9.82 5.55 -11.06
N ILE A 17 10.80 4.69 -11.41
CA ILE A 17 11.97 4.39 -10.56
C ILE A 17 12.69 5.68 -10.12
N LYS A 18 12.79 6.67 -11.01
CA LYS A 18 13.44 7.95 -10.71
C LYS A 18 12.68 8.72 -9.63
N ASN A 19 11.34 8.74 -9.69
CA ASN A 19 10.51 9.46 -8.73
C ASN A 19 10.42 8.70 -7.39
N ALA A 20 10.37 7.36 -7.44
CA ALA A 20 10.54 6.51 -6.25
C ALA A 20 11.87 6.78 -5.56
N GLN A 21 12.98 6.83 -6.30
CA GLN A 21 14.29 7.16 -5.73
C GLN A 21 14.30 8.53 -5.08
N LYS A 22 13.70 9.54 -5.72
CA LYS A 22 13.59 10.89 -5.16
C LYS A 22 12.77 10.91 -3.87
N LEU A 23 11.67 10.16 -3.80
CA LEU A 23 10.88 9.98 -2.57
C LEU A 23 11.73 9.44 -1.42
N PHE A 24 12.56 8.44 -1.71
CA PHE A 24 13.41 7.79 -0.71
C PHE A 24 14.79 8.45 -0.53
N GLY A 25 14.93 9.74 -0.81
CA GLY A 25 16.19 10.48 -0.60
C GLY A 25 17.38 9.93 -1.40
N GLY A 26 17.13 9.36 -2.58
CA GLY A 26 18.15 8.73 -3.43
C GLY A 26 18.37 7.22 -3.18
N ASN A 27 17.64 6.61 -2.24
CA ASN A 27 17.80 5.19 -1.93
C ASN A 27 17.23 4.29 -3.04
N LYS A 28 18.13 3.79 -3.90
CA LYS A 28 17.80 2.88 -5.01
C LYS A 28 17.20 1.55 -4.56
N ALA A 29 17.62 1.00 -3.42
CA ALA A 29 17.11 -0.27 -2.93
C ALA A 29 15.64 -0.17 -2.49
N LEU A 30 15.27 0.92 -1.81
CA LEU A 30 13.87 1.19 -1.45
C LEU A 30 13.01 1.42 -2.69
N ALA A 31 13.51 2.16 -3.68
CA ALA A 31 12.80 2.38 -4.94
C ALA A 31 12.50 1.09 -5.69
N LEU A 32 13.50 0.20 -5.81
CA LEU A 32 13.31 -1.12 -6.42
C LEU A 32 12.32 -1.98 -5.61
N SER A 33 12.37 -1.88 -4.27
CA SER A 33 11.45 -2.63 -3.41
C SER A 33 10.01 -2.15 -3.57
N LEU A 34 9.78 -0.82 -3.63
CA LEU A 34 8.46 -0.26 -3.92
C LEU A 34 7.91 -0.81 -5.25
N HIS A 35 8.70 -0.74 -6.32
CA HIS A 35 8.28 -1.27 -7.62
C HIS A 35 7.97 -2.77 -7.57
N ALA A 36 8.77 -3.56 -6.85
CA ALA A 36 8.49 -4.99 -6.66
C ALA A 36 7.17 -5.23 -5.91
N ARG A 37 6.81 -4.39 -4.93
CA ARG A 37 5.51 -4.46 -4.23
C ARG A 37 4.35 -4.10 -5.16
N ILE A 38 4.49 -3.04 -5.96
CA ILE A 38 3.48 -2.64 -6.95
C ILE A 38 3.29 -3.72 -8.02
N ALA A 39 4.39 -4.31 -8.52
CA ALA A 39 4.34 -5.41 -9.48
C ALA A 39 3.68 -6.68 -8.91
N ALA A 40 3.89 -6.96 -7.61
CA ALA A 40 3.22 -8.07 -6.94
C ALA A 40 1.72 -7.83 -6.79
N LEU A 41 1.30 -6.61 -6.42
CA LEU A 41 -0.11 -6.22 -6.37
C LEU A 41 -0.76 -6.38 -7.76
N SER A 42 -0.14 -5.84 -8.82
CA SER A 42 -0.70 -5.93 -10.17
C SER A 42 -0.82 -7.39 -10.66
N SER A 43 0.10 -8.26 -10.23
CA SER A 43 0.14 -9.67 -10.65
C SER A 43 -0.76 -10.60 -9.83
N ALA A 44 -1.14 -10.22 -8.61
CA ALA A 44 -2.08 -11.00 -7.79
C ALA A 44 -3.48 -10.96 -8.39
N GLU A 45 -4.34 -11.95 -8.16
CA GLU A 45 -5.72 -11.91 -8.65
C GLU A 45 -6.58 -11.09 -7.70
N ILE A 46 -6.46 -11.39 -6.40
CA ILE A 46 -7.23 -10.75 -5.33
C ILE A 46 -6.33 -10.27 -4.20
N ILE A 47 -6.82 -9.35 -3.38
CA ILE A 47 -6.06 -8.82 -2.24
C ILE A 47 -5.62 -9.92 -1.25
N LYS A 48 -6.40 -11.01 -1.16
CA LYS A 48 -6.07 -12.17 -0.31
C LYS A 48 -4.74 -12.82 -0.66
N ASP A 49 -4.33 -12.80 -1.93
CA ASP A 49 -3.04 -13.33 -2.37
C ASP A 49 -1.86 -12.54 -1.76
N ILE A 50 -2.07 -11.27 -1.43
CA ILE A 50 -1.08 -10.41 -0.78
C ILE A 50 -1.14 -10.57 0.73
N ILE A 51 -2.33 -10.67 1.31
CA ILE A 51 -2.54 -10.82 2.76
C ILE A 51 -1.85 -12.08 3.28
N VAL A 52 -1.94 -13.20 2.55
CA VAL A 52 -1.33 -14.48 2.97
C VAL A 52 0.19 -14.51 2.86
N GLN A 53 0.82 -13.48 2.30
CA GLN A 53 2.27 -13.38 2.11
C GLN A 53 2.93 -12.59 3.26
N PRO A 54 3.59 -13.24 4.23
CA PRO A 54 4.05 -12.59 5.47
C PRO A 54 5.04 -11.45 5.24
N GLN A 55 5.80 -11.48 4.13
CA GLN A 55 6.77 -10.45 3.77
C GLN A 55 6.14 -9.09 3.45
N PHE A 56 4.85 -9.04 3.12
CA PHE A 56 4.13 -7.78 2.90
C PHE A 56 3.70 -7.13 4.20
N ARG A 57 3.57 -7.91 5.29
CA ARG A 57 3.09 -7.44 6.59
C ARG A 57 1.82 -6.60 6.45
N PHE A 58 0.84 -7.17 5.75
CA PHE A 58 -0.47 -6.55 5.58
C PHE A 58 -1.15 -6.39 6.94
N HIS A 59 -1.59 -5.17 7.26
CA HIS A 59 -2.31 -4.88 8.50
C HIS A 59 -3.27 -3.71 8.32
N GLU A 60 -4.37 -3.75 9.06
CA GLU A 60 -5.33 -2.65 9.12
C GLU A 60 -4.70 -1.45 9.85
N LEU A 61 -5.05 -0.26 9.39
CA LEU A 61 -4.64 0.99 10.03
C LEU A 61 -5.70 1.44 11.02
N HIS A 62 -5.34 1.44 12.30
CA HIS A 62 -6.17 1.98 13.36
C HIS A 62 -5.64 3.35 13.78
N ASP A 63 -6.42 4.41 13.55
CA ASP A 63 -6.07 5.74 14.05
C ASP A 63 -6.46 5.87 15.52
N LYS A 64 -5.59 6.44 16.37
CA LYS A 64 -5.80 6.57 17.84
C LYS A 64 -6.87 7.58 18.24
N GLY A 65 -7.71 8.07 17.34
CA GLY A 65 -8.79 8.98 17.75
C GLY A 65 -9.61 9.70 16.67
N LYS A 66 -9.37 9.48 15.37
CA LYS A 66 -10.12 10.22 14.33
C LYS A 66 -10.71 9.40 13.17
N ASN A 67 -10.72 8.07 13.23
CA ASN A 67 -11.30 7.19 12.19
C ASN A 67 -10.83 7.45 10.74
N LYS A 68 -9.78 8.27 10.54
CA LYS A 68 -9.34 8.69 9.21
C LYS A 68 -8.90 7.51 8.34
N TYR A 69 -8.39 6.46 8.98
CA TYR A 69 -7.86 5.27 8.34
C TYR A 69 -8.76 4.04 8.48
N LYS A 70 -10.03 4.19 8.90
CA LYS A 70 -10.98 3.06 8.90
C LYS A 70 -11.13 2.54 7.47
N GLY A 71 -10.93 1.23 7.27
CA GLY A 71 -10.94 0.59 5.94
C GLY A 71 -9.68 0.81 5.10
N TYR A 72 -8.63 1.39 5.68
CA TYR A 72 -7.31 1.47 5.05
C TYR A 72 -6.36 0.44 5.67
N PHE A 73 -5.44 -0.02 4.84
CA PHE A 73 -4.45 -1.01 5.21
C PHE A 73 -3.06 -0.53 4.82
N ALA A 74 -2.04 -1.19 5.36
CA ALA A 74 -0.65 -0.93 5.03
C ALA A 74 0.12 -2.21 4.76
N ILE A 75 1.04 -2.12 3.80
CA ILE A 75 2.11 -3.11 3.57
C ILE A 75 3.48 -2.44 3.65
N ASP A 76 4.49 -3.21 4.02
CA ASP A 76 5.88 -2.74 4.07
C ASP A 76 6.45 -2.55 2.66
N VAL A 77 7.10 -1.41 2.40
CA VAL A 77 7.82 -1.17 1.14
C VAL A 77 8.94 -2.19 0.94
N LYS A 78 9.62 -2.61 2.02
CA LYS A 78 10.76 -3.53 1.95
C LYS A 78 10.81 -4.51 3.12
N THR A 79 11.11 -4.04 4.33
CA THR A 79 11.11 -4.86 5.57
C THR A 79 10.59 -4.06 6.77
N LYS A 80 10.28 -4.73 7.89
CA LYS A 80 9.88 -4.09 9.17
C LYS A 80 10.85 -3.01 9.64
N LYS A 81 12.14 -3.15 9.34
CA LYS A 81 13.20 -2.22 9.76
C LYS A 81 13.17 -0.90 8.99
N GLU A 82 12.58 -0.89 7.80
CA GLU A 82 12.46 0.30 6.97
C GLU A 82 11.16 1.01 7.35
N PRO A 83 11.19 2.31 7.66
CA PRO A 83 10.01 3.05 8.14
C PRO A 83 9.02 3.37 7.02
N TRP A 84 9.04 2.69 5.87
CA TRP A 84 8.21 3.03 4.72
C TRP A 84 7.05 2.06 4.53
N ARG A 85 5.85 2.61 4.33
CA ARG A 85 4.60 1.88 4.11
C ARG A 85 3.93 2.33 2.81
N ILE A 86 3.29 1.37 2.16
CA ILE A 86 2.31 1.62 1.09
C ILE A 86 0.95 1.57 1.77
N ILE A 87 0.25 2.69 1.79
CA ILE A 87 -1.13 2.78 2.29
C ILE A 87 -2.06 2.47 1.14
N LEU A 88 -2.98 1.55 1.36
CA LEU A 88 -3.90 1.09 0.33
C LEU A 88 -5.31 0.87 0.87
N ARG A 89 -6.28 0.82 -0.04
CA ARG A 89 -7.68 0.55 0.26
C ARG A 89 -8.28 -0.38 -0.81
N PRO A 90 -8.79 -1.56 -0.42
CA PRO A 90 -9.58 -2.41 -1.31
C PRO A 90 -10.84 -1.69 -1.79
N LEU A 91 -11.24 -1.90 -3.04
CA LEU A 91 -12.44 -1.33 -3.65
C LEU A 91 -13.34 -2.43 -4.22
N ASP A 92 -14.63 -2.14 -4.32
CA ASP A 92 -15.62 -2.98 -5.00
C ASP A 92 -15.52 -2.84 -6.53
N ASP A 93 -16.36 -3.59 -7.25
CA ASP A 93 -16.40 -3.58 -8.72
C ASP A 93 -16.79 -2.21 -9.33
N ASN A 94 -17.42 -1.34 -8.53
CA ASN A 94 -17.76 0.03 -8.92
C ASN A 94 -16.63 1.02 -8.62
N LYS A 95 -15.49 0.55 -8.09
CA LYS A 95 -14.34 1.34 -7.65
C LYS A 95 -14.67 2.21 -6.43
N GLU A 96 -15.66 1.81 -5.65
CA GLU A 96 -16.05 2.46 -4.41
C GLU A 96 -15.50 1.69 -3.19
N PRO A 97 -15.25 2.37 -2.06
CA PRO A 97 -14.81 1.70 -0.84
C PRO A 97 -15.90 0.78 -0.28
N PHE A 98 -15.50 -0.37 0.24
CA PHE A 98 -16.40 -1.21 1.05
C PHE A 98 -16.82 -0.48 2.34
N ASP A 99 -18.11 -0.56 2.70
CA ASP A 99 -18.63 -0.10 4.00
C ASP A 99 -19.58 -1.15 4.62
N PRO A 100 -19.14 -1.89 5.65
CA PRO A 100 -17.81 -1.86 6.26
C PRO A 100 -16.76 -2.57 5.39
N CYS A 101 -15.54 -2.04 5.33
CA CYS A 101 -14.41 -2.75 4.73
C CYS A 101 -13.82 -3.74 5.75
N ASN A 102 -13.89 -5.04 5.45
CA ASN A 102 -13.25 -6.09 6.24
C ASN A 102 -11.91 -6.51 5.61
N ILE A 103 -11.06 -7.18 6.40
CA ILE A 103 -9.79 -7.73 5.90
C ILE A 103 -10.01 -8.93 4.96
N ASP A 104 -11.15 -9.62 5.09
CA ASP A 104 -11.49 -10.82 4.31
C ASP A 104 -12.22 -10.51 2.99
N GLU A 105 -12.39 -9.23 2.64
CA GLU A 105 -13.02 -8.85 1.37
C GLU A 105 -12.22 -9.39 0.18
N ILE A 106 -12.94 -9.99 -0.77
CA ILE A 106 -12.36 -10.46 -2.03
C ILE A 106 -12.37 -9.28 -3.00
N ALA A 107 -11.31 -8.48 -2.94
CA ALA A 107 -11.16 -7.32 -3.81
C ALA A 107 -10.18 -7.60 -4.94
N GLU A 108 -10.64 -7.38 -6.17
CA GLU A 108 -9.82 -7.41 -7.40
C GLU A 108 -9.27 -6.02 -7.76
N ILE A 109 -9.72 -4.97 -7.05
CA ILE A 109 -9.32 -3.58 -7.25
C ILE A 109 -8.75 -3.02 -5.95
N VAL A 110 -7.62 -2.33 -6.05
CA VAL A 110 -7.00 -1.63 -4.92
C VAL A 110 -6.62 -0.21 -5.30
N GLU A 111 -6.93 0.74 -4.42
CA GLU A 111 -6.41 2.09 -4.49
C GLU A 111 -5.12 2.20 -3.67
N ILE A 112 -4.04 2.68 -4.30
CA ILE A 112 -2.83 3.11 -3.58
C ILE A 112 -3.02 4.58 -3.21
N VAL A 113 -3.03 4.83 -1.90
CA VAL A 113 -3.45 6.10 -1.32
C VAL A 113 -2.25 6.98 -1.01
N GLU A 114 -1.18 6.40 -0.47
CA GLU A 114 0.01 7.14 -0.06
C GLU A 114 1.22 6.21 0.08
N ILE A 115 2.42 6.69 -0.29
CA ILE A 115 3.69 6.08 0.12
C ILE A 115 4.28 6.95 1.22
N LYS A 116 4.35 6.42 2.44
CA LYS A 116 4.63 7.23 3.63
C LYS A 116 5.73 6.65 4.50
N GLU A 117 6.57 7.54 5.00
CA GLU A 117 7.45 7.25 6.12
C GLU A 117 6.66 7.33 7.43
N VAL A 118 6.58 6.22 8.15
CA VAL A 118 6.00 6.16 9.49
C VAL A 118 7.12 6.36 10.51
N SER A 119 6.92 7.27 11.46
CA SER A 119 7.82 7.41 12.60
C SER A 119 7.91 6.07 13.34
N ASN A 120 9.11 5.68 13.77
CA ASN A 120 9.27 4.70 14.84
C ASN A 120 8.70 5.30 16.13
N HIS A 121 7.38 5.38 16.25
CA HIS A 121 6.77 5.30 17.56
C HIS A 121 6.85 3.82 17.91
N TYR A 122 7.91 3.51 18.64
CA TYR A 122 8.17 2.24 19.29
C TYR A 122 6.86 1.57 19.72
N GLU A 123 6.77 0.27 19.41
CA GLU A 123 6.06 -0.70 20.24
C GLU A 123 6.30 -0.42 21.73
#